data_AF-A0A8J7Y6P7-F1
#
_entry.id   AF-A0A8J7Y6P7-F1
#
_cell.length_a   1.000
_cell.length_b   1.000
_cell.length_c   1.000
_cell.angle_alpha   90.00
_cell.angle_beta   90.00
_cell.angle_gamma   90.00
#
_symmetry.space_group_name_H-M   'P 1'
#
loop_
_entity.id
_entity.type
_entity.pdbx_description
1 polymer ?
#
loop_
_entity_poly.entity_id
_entity_poly.type
_entity_poly.pdbx_seq_one_letter_code
_entity_poly.pdbx_strand_id
1 'polypeptide(L)'
;MSPSLFRLFASVGVPVIVFLALVGVFEPETIAGGPASIAAGAAMTGFVGWCCVVALVSDAPWTAAGFLVLTLAFGVQFLSPVTIETDAVVYAVVGVAVVLLLVGGDRDDLVTDWAELAS
;
A
#
# COMPACT_ATOMS: atom_id res chain seq x y z
N MET A 1 26.05 0.01 3.09
CA MET A 1 25.13 -1.00 2.53
C MET A 1 23.73 -0.44 2.63
N SER A 2 23.14 0.03 1.53
CA SER A 2 21.74 0.45 1.54
C SER A 2 20.88 -0.79 1.82
N PRO A 3 19.91 -0.71 2.75
CA PRO A 3 18.91 -1.76 2.86
C PRO A 3 18.15 -1.82 1.53
N SER A 4 18.03 -3.02 0.93
CA SER A 4 17.25 -3.16 -0.31
C SER A 4 15.82 -2.73 -0.06
N LEU A 5 15.24 -1.95 -0.98
CA LEU A 5 13.84 -1.46 -0.95
C LEU A 5 12.84 -2.55 -0.54
N PHE A 6 13.06 -3.77 -1.05
CA PHE A 6 12.30 -4.97 -0.68
C PHE A 6 12.28 -5.25 0.83
N ARG A 7 13.39 -5.08 1.55
CA ARG A 7 13.47 -5.27 3.01
C ARG A 7 12.69 -4.19 3.77
N LEU A 8 12.64 -2.96 3.25
CA LEU A 8 11.88 -1.85 3.86
C LEU A 8 10.37 -1.99 3.66
N PHE A 9 9.93 -2.55 2.53
CA PHE A 9 8.54 -2.93 2.34
C PHE A 9 8.17 -4.16 3.18
N ALA A 10 9.03 -5.18 3.22
CA ALA A 10 8.77 -6.42 3.94
C ALA A 10 8.71 -6.25 5.46
N SER A 11 9.45 -5.29 6.04
CA SER A 11 9.50 -5.05 7.48
C SER A 11 8.14 -4.67 8.09
N VAL A 12 7.25 -4.07 7.29
CA VAL A 12 5.87 -3.74 7.70
C VAL A 12 4.85 -4.67 7.04
N GLY A 13 5.15 -5.21 5.86
CA GLY A 13 4.27 -6.16 5.17
C GLY A 13 4.08 -7.48 5.91
N VAL A 14 5.14 -8.05 6.50
CA VAL A 14 5.04 -9.31 7.25
C VAL A 14 4.13 -9.18 8.48
N PRO A 15 4.29 -8.16 9.36
CA PRO A 15 3.35 -7.92 10.45
C PRO A 15 1.89 -7.72 10.00
N VAL A 16 1.67 -7.02 8.89
CA VAL A 16 0.32 -6.77 8.36
C VAL A 16 -0.32 -8.05 7.82
N ILE A 17 0.44 -8.87 7.10
CA ILE A 17 -0.03 -10.18 6.62
C ILE A 17 -0.38 -11.09 7.80
N VAL A 18 0.46 -11.12 8.84
CA VAL A 18 0.20 -11.90 10.06
C VAL A 18 -1.05 -11.37 10.77
N PHE A 19 -1.21 -10.06 10.91
CA PHE A 19 -2.40 -9.44 11.50
C PHE A 19 -3.68 -9.80 10.71
N LEU A 20 -3.64 -9.70 9.37
CA LEU A 20 -4.77 -10.06 8.51
C LEU A 20 -5.11 -11.55 8.59
N ALA A 21 -4.08 -12.42 8.62
CA ALA A 21 -4.28 -13.85 8.80
C ALA A 21 -4.91 -14.15 10.17
N LEU A 22 -4.49 -13.46 11.24
CA LEU A 22 -5.08 -13.60 12.57
C LEU A 22 -6.51 -13.05 12.61
N VAL A 23 -6.81 -11.95 11.94
CA VAL A 23 -8.18 -11.40 11.80
C VAL A 23 -9.08 -12.33 10.97
N GLY A 24 -8.55 -13.02 9.97
CA GLY A 24 -9.29 -14.03 9.20
C GLY A 24 -9.52 -15.35 9.97
N VAL A 25 -8.63 -15.69 10.90
CA VAL A 25 -8.70 -16.93 11.71
C VAL A 25 -9.49 -16.73 13.01
N PHE A 26 -9.38 -15.56 13.64
CA PHE A 26 -10.09 -15.18 14.85
C PHE A 26 -11.10 -14.09 14.51
N GLU A 27 -12.39 -14.41 14.55
CA GLU A 27 -13.48 -13.45 14.31
C GLU A 27 -13.33 -12.20 15.22
N PRO A 28 -12.87 -11.05 14.71
CA PRO A 28 -12.55 -9.86 15.50
C PRO A 28 -13.76 -9.27 16.22
N GLU A 29 -14.97 -9.59 15.75
CA GLU A 29 -16.23 -9.22 16.38
C GLU A 29 -16.28 -9.68 17.84
N THR A 30 -15.64 -10.81 18.16
CA THR A 30 -15.59 -11.36 19.53
C THR A 30 -14.57 -10.68 20.46
N ILE A 31 -13.61 -9.90 19.92
CA ILE A 31 -12.48 -9.35 20.70
C ILE A 31 -12.46 -7.81 20.70
N ALA A 32 -12.79 -7.16 19.58
CA ALA A 32 -12.64 -5.71 19.39
C ALA A 32 -13.98 -4.95 19.28
N GLY A 33 -15.12 -5.65 19.24
CA GLY A 33 -16.45 -5.05 19.22
C GLY A 33 -16.79 -4.30 17.91
N GLY A 34 -16.08 -4.58 16.81
CA GLY A 34 -16.32 -3.97 15.51
C GLY A 34 -16.15 -4.95 14.34
N PRO A 35 -16.62 -4.60 13.13
CA PRO A 35 -16.54 -5.48 11.96
C PRO A 35 -15.09 -5.79 11.57
N ALA A 36 -14.81 -7.06 11.28
CA ALA A 36 -13.50 -7.53 10.83
C ALA A 36 -12.97 -6.75 9.61
N SER A 37 -13.88 -6.33 8.73
CA SER A 37 -13.59 -5.55 7.52
C SER A 37 -12.99 -4.18 7.80
N ILE A 38 -13.39 -3.52 8.89
CA ILE A 38 -12.83 -2.21 9.28
C ILE A 38 -11.42 -2.39 9.82
N ALA A 39 -11.18 -3.40 10.67
CA ALA A 39 -9.85 -3.69 11.19
C ALA A 39 -8.87 -4.10 10.07
N ALA A 40 -9.31 -4.97 9.15
CA ALA A 40 -8.54 -5.35 7.98
C ALA A 40 -8.29 -4.17 7.04
N GLY A 41 -9.31 -3.33 6.80
CA GLY A 41 -9.20 -2.12 5.99
C GLY A 41 -8.23 -1.10 6.59
N ALA A 42 -8.25 -0.91 7.92
CA ALA A 42 -7.31 -0.05 8.63
C ALA A 42 -5.86 -0.53 8.50
N ALA A 43 -5.63 -1.82 8.68
CA ALA A 43 -4.30 -2.42 8.56
C ALA A 43 -3.77 -2.31 7.12
N MET A 44 -4.61 -2.58 6.12
CA MET A 44 -4.26 -2.41 4.70
C MET A 44 -3.98 -0.94 4.36
N THR A 45 -4.80 0.00 4.84
CA THR A 45 -4.57 1.43 4.65
C THR A 45 -3.23 1.86 5.24
N GLY A 46 -2.93 1.44 6.47
CA GLY A 46 -1.66 1.75 7.13
C GLY A 46 -0.46 1.16 6.41
N PHE A 47 -0.57 -0.08 5.92
CA PHE A 47 0.49 -0.74 5.14
C PHE A 47 0.79 0.00 3.83
N VAL A 48 -0.24 0.29 3.05
CA VAL A 48 -0.10 1.00 1.78
C VAL A 48 0.43 2.41 2.01
N GLY A 49 0.00 3.08 3.09
CA GLY A 49 0.54 4.38 3.50
C GLY A 49 2.02 4.31 3.85
N TRP A 50 2.47 3.25 4.53
CA TRP A 50 3.89 3.01 4.78
C TRP A 50 4.67 2.79 3.47
N CYS A 51 4.13 2.00 2.54
CA CYS A 51 4.72 1.82 1.22
C CYS A 51 4.87 3.15 0.46
N CYS A 52 3.89 4.05 0.58
CA CYS A 52 3.99 5.40 0.02
C CYS A 52 5.17 6.17 0.64
N VAL A 53 5.35 6.14 1.95
CA VAL A 53 6.48 6.81 2.63
C VAL A 53 7.82 6.22 2.18
N VAL A 54 7.93 4.90 2.10
CA VAL A 54 9.17 4.23 1.64
C VAL A 54 9.49 4.62 0.19
N ALA A 55 8.48 4.67 -0.68
CA ALA A 55 8.65 5.09 -2.07
C ALA A 55 9.11 6.55 -2.18
N LEU A 56 8.54 7.46 -1.36
CA LEU A 56 8.99 8.86 -1.29
C LEU A 56 10.44 9.00 -0.81
N VAL A 57 10.82 8.25 0.23
CA VAL A 57 12.20 8.27 0.78
C VAL A 57 13.21 7.65 -0.19
N SER A 58 12.74 6.84 -1.13
CA SER A 58 13.57 6.17 -2.13
C SER A 58 13.57 6.89 -3.49
N ASP A 59 13.09 8.14 -3.54
CA ASP A 59 12.98 8.95 -4.77
C ASP A 59 12.25 8.24 -5.92
N ALA A 60 11.21 7.46 -5.60
CA ALA A 60 10.36 6.73 -6.55
C ALA A 60 8.97 7.41 -6.68
N PRO A 61 8.85 8.52 -7.43
CA PRO A 61 7.67 9.37 -7.44
C PRO A 61 6.43 8.69 -8.03
N TRP A 62 6.58 7.84 -9.05
CA TRP A 62 5.44 7.17 -9.69
C TRP A 62 4.90 6.06 -8.78
N THR A 63 5.81 5.29 -8.18
CA THR A 63 5.49 4.28 -7.19
C THR A 63 4.82 4.90 -5.96
N ALA A 64 5.33 6.03 -5.48
CA ALA A 64 4.73 6.79 -4.38
C ALA A 64 3.32 7.28 -4.73
N ALA A 65 3.11 7.80 -5.94
CA ALA A 65 1.78 8.22 -6.40
C ALA A 65 0.79 7.05 -6.42
N GLY A 66 1.21 5.87 -6.90
CA GLY A 66 0.37 4.67 -6.88
C GLY A 66 -0.07 4.26 -5.47
N PHE A 67 0.88 4.21 -4.53
CA PHE A 67 0.57 3.91 -3.13
C PHE A 67 -0.26 5.01 -2.46
N LEU A 68 -0.05 6.28 -2.80
CA LEU A 68 -0.86 7.38 -2.28
C LEU A 68 -2.33 7.24 -2.69
N VAL A 69 -2.59 6.96 -3.97
CA VAL A 69 -3.95 6.74 -4.49
C VAL A 69 -4.63 5.57 -3.77
N LEU A 70 -3.93 4.44 -3.57
CA LEU A 70 -4.47 3.30 -2.81
C LEU A 70 -4.73 3.65 -1.33
N THR A 71 -3.83 4.41 -0.70
CA THR A 71 -3.97 4.80 0.71
C THR A 71 -5.23 5.65 0.89
N LEU A 72 -5.47 6.61 -0.01
CA LEU A 72 -6.66 7.45 0.02
C LEU A 72 -7.93 6.63 -0.28
N ALA A 73 -7.88 5.74 -1.28
CA ALA A 73 -9.02 4.89 -1.62
C ALA A 73 -9.42 3.99 -0.44
N PHE A 74 -8.47 3.31 0.19
CA PHE A 74 -8.73 2.48 1.36
C PHE A 74 -9.17 3.30 2.57
N GLY A 75 -8.55 4.46 2.80
CA GLY A 75 -8.94 5.37 3.87
C GLY A 75 -10.40 5.86 3.72
N VAL A 76 -10.82 6.23 2.51
CA VAL A 76 -12.21 6.60 2.24
C VAL A 76 -13.13 5.39 2.40
N GLN A 77 -12.76 4.23 1.86
CA GLN A 77 -13.65 3.06 1.87
C GLN A 77 -13.86 2.44 3.26
N PHE A 78 -12.84 2.48 4.14
CA PHE A 78 -12.85 1.74 5.40
C PHE A 78 -12.74 2.60 6.66
N LEU A 79 -12.22 3.83 6.56
CA LEU A 79 -11.96 4.71 7.71
C LEU A 79 -12.81 5.99 7.70
N SER A 80 -13.45 6.31 6.59
CA SER A 80 -14.34 7.46 6.45
C SER A 80 -15.81 7.05 6.63
N PRO A 81 -16.66 7.93 7.18
CA PRO A 81 -18.11 7.75 7.13
C PRO A 81 -18.68 7.89 5.70
N VAL A 82 -17.89 8.41 4.76
CA VAL A 82 -18.26 8.56 3.35
C VAL A 82 -17.67 7.38 2.57
N THR A 83 -18.53 6.52 2.04
CA THR A 83 -18.12 5.39 1.20
C THR A 83 -18.22 5.74 -0.27
N ILE A 84 -17.37 5.12 -1.10
CA ILE A 84 -17.50 5.24 -2.55
C ILE A 84 -18.71 4.39 -2.95
N GLU A 85 -19.80 5.05 -3.34
CA GLU A 85 -21.10 4.39 -3.53
C GLU A 85 -21.15 3.45 -4.75
N THR A 86 -20.16 3.51 -5.64
CA THR A 86 -20.15 2.74 -6.88
C THR A 86 -18.89 1.89 -7.02
N ASP A 87 -19.09 0.57 -7.09
CA ASP A 87 -18.02 -0.40 -7.32
C ASP A 87 -17.19 -0.08 -8.56
N ALA A 88 -17.82 0.45 -9.61
CA ALA A 88 -17.15 0.88 -10.84
C ALA A 88 -16.10 1.98 -10.57
N VAL A 89 -16.39 2.93 -9.67
CA VAL A 89 -15.46 4.00 -9.28
C VAL A 89 -14.34 3.43 -8.43
N VAL A 90 -14.64 2.51 -7.51
CA VAL A 90 -13.61 1.80 -6.73
C VAL A 90 -12.63 1.08 -7.66
N TYR A 91 -13.14 0.31 -8.63
CA TYR A 91 -12.29 -0.39 -9.60
C TYR A 91 -11.49 0.56 -10.48
N ALA A 92 -12.06 1.70 -10.89
CA ALA A 92 -11.34 2.70 -11.65
C ALA A 92 -10.18 3.32 -10.84
N VAL A 93 -10.41 3.68 -9.58
CA VAL A 93 -9.38 4.24 -8.69
C VAL A 93 -8.26 3.23 -8.43
N VAL A 94 -8.62 1.98 -8.13
CA VAL A 94 -7.64 0.90 -7.96
C VAL A 94 -6.87 0.66 -9.26
N GLY A 95 -7.55 0.67 -10.41
CA GLY A 95 -6.92 0.54 -11.72
C GLY A 95 -5.89 1.64 -12.00
N VAL A 96 -6.21 2.91 -11.70
CA VAL A 96 -5.27 4.03 -11.81
C VAL A 96 -4.05 3.80 -10.94
N ALA A 97 -4.24 3.37 -9.70
CA ALA A 97 -3.11 3.11 -8.82
C ALA A 97 -2.21 1.97 -9.31
N VAL A 98 -2.79 0.88 -9.83
CA VAL A 98 -2.02 -0.23 -10.43
C VAL A 98 -1.20 0.26 -11.62
N VAL A 99 -1.79 1.09 -12.50
CA VAL A 99 -1.06 1.67 -13.62
C VAL A 99 0.11 2.54 -13.14
N LEU A 100 -0.08 3.36 -12.10
CA LEU A 100 0.99 4.18 -11.53
C LEU A 100 2.12 3.33 -10.96
N LEU A 101 1.80 2.22 -10.28
CA LEU A 101 2.80 1.28 -9.77
C LEU A 101 3.58 0.58 -10.89
N LEU A 102 2.89 0.17 -11.97
CA LEU A 102 3.55 -0.43 -13.15
C LEU A 102 4.46 0.58 -13.85
N VAL A 103 3.98 1.81 -14.07
CA VAL A 103 4.80 2.91 -14.61
C VAL A 103 5.98 3.21 -13.70
N GLY A 104 5.80 3.14 -12.38
CA GLY A 104 6.88 3.28 -11.41
C GLY A 104 7.96 2.20 -11.55
N GLY A 105 7.58 0.94 -11.78
CA GLY A 105 8.54 -0.12 -12.07
C GLY A 105 9.45 0.20 -13.27
N ASP A 106 8.93 0.82 -14.32
CA ASP A 106 9.72 1.18 -15.50
C ASP A 106 10.47 2.52 -15.36
N ARG A 107 9.90 3.49 -14.63
CA ARG A 107 10.39 4.88 -14.58
C ARG A 107 11.24 5.20 -13.36
N ASP A 108 11.01 4.52 -12.24
CA ASP A 108 11.70 4.77 -10.98
C ASP A 108 12.99 3.92 -10.84
N ASP A 109 13.16 2.84 -11.63
CA ASP A 109 14.35 1.96 -11.61
C ASP A 109 15.59 2.51 -12.37
N LEU A 110 15.48 3.68 -13.02
CA LEU A 110 16.58 4.25 -13.83
C LEU A 110 17.74 4.87 -13.04
N VAL A 111 17.65 4.95 -11.70
CA VAL A 111 18.69 5.62 -10.88
C VAL A 111 19.84 4.67 -10.48
N THR A 112 19.65 3.35 -10.53
CA THR A 112 20.73 2.39 -10.26
C THR A 112 21.70 2.18 -11.42
N ASP A 113 21.29 2.45 -12.67
CA ASP A 113 22.07 2.09 -13.85
C ASP A 113 23.18 3.10 -14.20
N TRP A 114 23.03 4.37 -13.81
CA TRP A 114 24.07 5.39 -14.09
C TRP A 114 25.32 5.26 -13.23
N ALA A 115 25.24 4.57 -12.09
CA ALA A 115 26.38 4.28 -11.23
C ALA A 115 27.18 3.06 -11.73
N GLU A 116 26.56 2.11 -12.44
CA GLU A 116 27.23 0.96 -13.05
C GLU A 116 27.79 1.26 -14.45
N LEU A 117 27.19 2.19 -15.20
CA LEU A 117 27.72 2.63 -16.50
C LEU A 117 28.99 3.52 -16.40
N ALA A 118 29.38 3.93 -15.19
CA ALA A 118 30.53 4.80 -14.93
C ALA A 118 31.73 4.08 -14.27
N SER A 119 31.65 2.76 -14.04
CA SER A 119 32.74 1.90 -13.54
C SER A 119 33.29 0.98 -14.60
#